data_AF-A0A2M7YKH4-F1
#
_entry.id   AF-A0A2M7YKH4-F1
#
_cell.length_a   1.000
_cell.length_b   1.000
_cell.length_c   1.000
_cell.angle_alpha   90.00
_cell.angle_beta   90.00
_cell.angle_gamma   90.00
#
_symmetry.space_group_name_H-M   'P 1'
#
loop_
_entity.id
_entity.type
_entity.pdbx_description
1 polymer ?
#
loop_
_entity_poly.entity_id
_entity_poly.type
_entity_poly.pdbx_seq_one_letter_code
_entity_poly.pdbx_strand_id
1 'polypeptide(L)'
;MAKQDFQKDKEKILKDIEVLLNQQTLVILSAVDERLERAKNEMRLEINNWINTLDKFLKQLTDFNDEFRKMKARMGKIEEILKEKLGVKVE
;
A
#
# COMPACT_ATOMS: atom_id res chain seq x y z
N MET A 1 -43.91 51.36 5.44
CA MET A 1 -42.69 51.28 6.27
C MET A 1 -42.49 49.86 6.78
N ALA A 2 -43.32 49.30 7.68
CA ALA A 2 -43.10 47.95 8.25
C ALA A 2 -42.86 46.78 7.27
N LYS A 3 -43.50 46.76 6.09
CA LYS A 3 -43.26 45.70 5.07
C LYS A 3 -41.91 45.82 4.35
N GLN A 4 -41.39 47.03 4.19
CA GLN A 4 -40.08 47.28 3.57
C GLN A 4 -38.95 46.90 4.53
N ASP A 5 -39.11 47.22 5.82
CA ASP A 5 -38.13 46.86 6.85
C ASP A 5 -38.01 45.34 6.99
N PHE A 6 -39.14 44.62 6.97
CA PHE A 6 -39.15 43.15 6.98
C PHE A 6 -38.44 42.52 5.77
N GLN A 7 -38.59 43.10 4.58
CA GLN A 7 -37.90 42.57 3.39
C GLN A 7 -36.40 42.82 3.42
N LYS A 8 -35.99 43.99 3.92
CA LYS A 8 -34.58 44.31 4.09
C LYS A 8 -33.90 43.37 5.09
N ASP A 9 -34.59 43.03 6.18
CA ASP A 9 -34.09 42.07 7.17
C ASP A 9 -33.99 40.66 6.57
N LYS A 10 -34.98 40.25 5.75
CA LYS A 10 -34.95 38.97 5.03
C LYS A 10 -33.77 38.89 4.06
N GLU A 11 -33.53 39.94 3.27
CA GLU A 11 -32.39 40.00 2.33
C GLU A 11 -31.05 39.92 3.05
N LYS A 12 -30.93 40.61 4.19
CA LYS A 12 -29.73 40.52 5.04
C LYS A 12 -29.49 39.11 5.55
N ILE A 13 -30.53 38.46 6.09
CA ILE A 13 -30.45 37.08 6.58
C ILE A 13 -30.04 36.12 5.46
N LEU A 14 -30.61 36.26 4.26
CA LEU A 14 -30.25 35.42 3.11
C LEU A 14 -28.77 35.58 2.74
N LYS A 15 -28.26 36.81 2.74
CA LYS A 15 -26.85 37.09 2.47
C LYS A 15 -25.93 36.51 3.54
N ASP A 16 -26.31 36.63 4.82
CA ASP A 16 -25.54 36.05 5.92
C ASP A 16 -25.51 34.52 5.85
N ILE A 17 -26.63 33.89 5.48
CA ILE A 17 -26.70 32.43 5.23
C ILE A 17 -25.79 32.04 4.06
N GLU A 18 -25.81 32.77 2.95
CA GLU A 18 -24.96 32.50 1.80
C GLU A 18 -23.47 32.55 2.17
N VAL A 19 -23.05 33.55 2.95
CA VAL A 19 -21.68 33.67 3.47
C VAL A 19 -21.32 32.48 4.35
N LEU A 20 -22.20 32.10 5.29
CA LEU A 20 -21.97 30.96 6.17
C LEU A 20 -21.85 29.63 5.40
N LEU A 21 -22.71 29.42 4.39
CA LEU A 21 -22.66 28.22 3.54
C LEU A 21 -21.37 28.15 2.73
N ASN A 22 -20.90 29.28 2.20
CA ASN A 22 -19.62 29.35 1.49
C ASN A 22 -18.44 29.03 2.42
N GLN A 23 -18.44 29.58 3.63
CA GLN A 23 -17.42 29.29 4.65
C GLN A 23 -17.42 27.81 5.05
N GLN A 24 -18.62 27.24 5.30
CA GLN A 24 -18.75 25.82 5.61
C GLN A 24 -18.27 24.93 4.46
N THR A 25 -18.58 25.28 3.22
CA THR A 25 -18.12 24.54 2.03
C THR A 25 -16.60 24.48 1.98
N LEU A 26 -15.91 25.60 2.24
CA LEU A 26 -14.45 25.64 2.27
C LEU A 26 -13.85 24.77 3.37
N VAL A 27 -14.45 24.79 4.57
CA VAL A 27 -14.00 23.95 5.70
C VAL A 27 -14.20 22.47 5.40
N ILE A 28 -15.36 22.10 4.85
CA ILE A 28 -15.67 20.72 4.48
C ILE A 28 -14.71 20.23 3.40
N LEU A 29 -14.49 21.01 2.34
CA LEU A 29 -13.55 20.63 1.27
C LEU A 29 -12.13 20.44 1.79
N SER A 30 -11.64 21.38 2.62
CA SER A 30 -10.33 21.26 3.26
C SER A 30 -10.21 20.00 4.13
N ALA A 31 -11.25 19.70 4.93
CA ALA A 31 -11.27 18.51 5.78
C ALA A 31 -11.31 17.20 4.95
N VAL A 32 -12.01 17.22 3.82
CA VAL A 32 -12.05 16.09 2.87
C VAL A 32 -10.68 15.90 2.21
N ASP A 33 -10.03 16.97 1.75
CA ASP A 33 -8.70 16.92 1.15
C ASP A 33 -7.67 16.33 2.13
N GLU A 34 -7.68 16.77 3.39
CA GLU A 34 -6.81 16.20 4.43
C GLU A 34 -7.07 14.71 4.67
N ARG A 35 -8.33 14.28 4.73
CA ARG A 35 -8.68 12.86 4.91
C ARG A 35 -8.23 12.03 3.71
N LEU A 36 -8.39 12.55 2.50
CA LEU A 36 -7.98 11.87 1.28
C LEU A 36 -6.45 11.74 1.20
N GLU A 37 -5.71 12.78 1.56
CA GLU A 37 -4.24 12.73 1.55
C GLU A 37 -3.71 11.79 2.64
N ARG A 38 -4.34 11.71 3.82
CA ARG A 38 -4.02 10.69 4.83
C ARG A 38 -4.23 9.27 4.29
N ALA A 39 -5.40 8.99 3.71
CA ALA A 39 -5.71 7.67 3.15
C ALA A 39 -4.74 7.27 2.03
N LYS A 40 -4.38 8.21 1.16
CA LYS A 40 -3.40 7.99 0.09
C LYS A 40 -2.01 7.66 0.64
N ASN A 41 -1.59 8.34 1.70
CA ASN A 41 -0.30 8.08 2.35
C ASN A 41 -0.27 6.71 3.05
N GLU A 42 -1.34 6.34 3.75
CA GLU A 42 -1.51 5.00 4.34
C GLU A 42 -1.44 3.91 3.27
N MET A 43 -2.20 4.07 2.18
CA MET A 43 -2.18 3.12 1.06
C MET A 43 -0.79 2.99 0.44
N ARG A 44 -0.05 4.11 0.30
CA ARG A 44 1.32 4.10 -0.22
C ARG A 44 2.28 3.36 0.73
N LEU A 45 2.13 3.51 2.04
CA LEU A 45 2.92 2.78 3.03
C LEU A 45 2.65 1.28 2.95
N GLU A 46 1.39 0.86 2.83
CA GLU A 46 1.02 -0.54 2.66
C GLU A 46 1.64 -1.13 1.39
N ILE A 47 1.51 -0.45 0.25
CA ILE A 47 2.12 -0.87 -1.02
C ILE A 47 3.64 -1.05 -0.87
N ASN A 48 4.33 -0.11 -0.23
CA ASN A 48 5.77 -0.21 0.00
C ASN A 48 6.14 -1.40 0.90
N ASN A 49 5.36 -1.66 1.95
CA ASN A 49 5.56 -2.82 2.82
C ASN A 49 5.38 -4.14 2.05
N TRP A 50 4.41 -4.19 1.14
CA TRP A 50 4.18 -5.34 0.28
C TRP A 50 5.33 -5.55 -0.70
N ILE A 51 5.82 -4.48 -1.35
CA ILE A 51 7.01 -4.53 -2.23
C ILE A 51 8.21 -5.09 -1.45
N ASN A 52 8.49 -4.55 -0.27
CA ASN A 52 9.60 -5.02 0.58
C ASN A 52 9.45 -6.48 1.00
N THR A 53 8.22 -6.95 1.19
CA THR A 53 7.93 -8.34 1.56
C THR A 53 8.15 -9.27 0.37
N LEU A 54 7.70 -8.87 -0.81
CA LEU A 54 7.93 -9.61 -2.06
C LEU A 54 9.42 -9.69 -2.39
N ASP A 55 10.18 -8.60 -2.24
CA ASP A 55 11.63 -8.61 -2.48
C ASP A 55 12.36 -9.61 -1.58
N LYS A 56 12.00 -9.66 -0.29
CA LYS A 56 12.55 -10.65 0.66
C LYS A 56 12.20 -12.07 0.26
N PHE A 57 10.95 -12.31 -0.15
CA PHE A 57 10.50 -13.63 -0.58
C PHE A 57 11.22 -14.10 -1.85
N LEU A 58 11.36 -13.23 -2.85
CA LEU A 58 12.09 -13.52 -4.09
C LEU A 58 13.57 -13.81 -3.83
N LYS A 59 14.19 -13.07 -2.91
CA LYS A 59 15.56 -13.34 -2.48
C LYS A 59 15.67 -14.72 -1.83
N GLN A 60 14.78 -15.06 -0.90
CA GLN A 60 14.77 -16.39 -0.27
C GLN A 60 14.59 -17.52 -1.29
N LEU A 61 13.71 -17.36 -2.28
CA LEU A 61 13.54 -18.34 -3.35
C LEU A 61 14.80 -18.49 -4.21
N THR A 62 15.50 -17.39 -4.48
CA THR A 62 16.76 -17.41 -5.24
C THR A 62 17.86 -18.12 -4.46
N ASP A 63 18.05 -17.73 -3.20
CA ASP A 63 19.04 -18.32 -2.29
C ASP A 63 18.79 -19.83 -2.14
N PHE A 64 17.53 -20.23 -1.93
CA PHE A 64 17.14 -21.64 -1.86
C PHE A 64 17.46 -22.41 -3.14
N ASN A 65 17.15 -21.85 -4.31
CA ASN A 65 17.44 -22.50 -5.59
C ASN A 65 18.94 -22.69 -5.81
N ASP A 66 19.75 -21.72 -5.42
CA ASP A 66 21.21 -21.81 -5.52
C ASP A 66 21.79 -22.86 -4.56
N GLU A 67 21.27 -22.94 -3.34
CA GLU A 67 21.64 -24.00 -2.39
C GLU A 67 21.22 -25.37 -2.88
N PHE A 68 20.00 -25.51 -3.40
CA PHE A 68 19.51 -26.77 -3.98
C PHE A 68 20.39 -27.22 -5.15
N ARG A 69 20.79 -26.31 -6.04
CA ARG A 69 21.74 -26.61 -7.14
C ARG A 69 23.08 -27.10 -6.61
N LYS A 70 23.64 -26.44 -5.60
CA LYS A 70 24.90 -26.88 -4.95
C LYS A 70 24.74 -28.26 -4.31
N MET A 71 23.62 -28.53 -3.64
CA MET A 71 23.34 -29.82 -3.01
C MET A 71 23.21 -30.93 -4.06
N LYS A 72 22.49 -30.68 -5.16
CA LYS A 72 22.36 -31.64 -6.27
C LYS A 72 23.71 -32.00 -6.88
N ALA A 73 24.59 -31.01 -7.07
CA ALA A 73 25.94 -31.24 -7.56
C ALA A 73 26.79 -32.08 -6.58
N ARG A 74 26.61 -31.90 -5.27
CA ARG A 74 27.29 -32.72 -4.25
C ARG A 74 26.74 -34.14 -4.22
N MET A 75 25.44 -34.35 -4.35
CA MET A 75 24.87 -35.71 -4.42
C MET A 75 25.36 -36.47 -5.64
N GLY A 76 25.45 -35.83 -6.82
CA GLY A 76 26.03 -36.48 -7.99
C GLY A 76 27.45 -37.00 -7.74
N LYS A 77 28.30 -36.24 -7.04
CA LYS A 77 29.64 -36.70 -6.65
C LYS A 77 29.62 -37.86 -5.66
N ILE A 78 28.68 -37.85 -4.71
CA ILE A 78 28.53 -38.94 -3.74
C ILE A 78 28.08 -40.21 -4.45
N GLU A 79 27.11 -40.10 -5.37
CA GLU A 79 26.62 -41.22 -6.19
C GLU A 79 27.76 -41.83 -7.03
N GLU A 80 28.62 -41.00 -7.63
CA GLU A 80 29.83 -41.47 -8.34
C GLU A 80 30.78 -42.24 -7.40
N ILE A 81 31.10 -41.68 -6.22
CA ILE A 81 31.99 -42.33 -5.25
C ILE A 81 31.42 -43.66 -4.76
N LEU A 82 30.10 -43.72 -4.48
CA LEU A 82 29.44 -44.97 -4.05
C LEU A 82 29.50 -46.03 -5.14
N LYS A 83 29.31 -45.64 -6.40
CA LYS A 83 29.44 -46.54 -7.55
C LYS A 83 30.88 -47.03 -7.74
N GLU A 84 31.86 -46.14 -7.65
CA GLU A 84 33.28 -46.47 -7.87
C GLU A 84 33.88 -47.31 -6.74
N LYS A 85 33.60 -46.96 -5.48
CA LYS A 85 34.26 -47.60 -4.32
C LYS A 85 33.49 -48.77 -3.76
N LEU A 86 32.16 -48.74 -3.83
CA LEU A 86 31.30 -49.74 -3.19
C LEU A 86 30.50 -50.57 -4.22
N GLY A 87 30.53 -50.22 -5.50
CA GLY A 87 29.78 -50.93 -6.55
C GLY A 87 28.26 -50.76 -6.46
N VAL A 88 27.77 -49.85 -5.63
CA VAL A 88 26.34 -49.62 -5.41
C VAL A 88 25.84 -48.54 -6.37
N LYS A 89 24.78 -48.84 -7.13
CA LYS A 89 24.01 -47.81 -7.85
C LYS A 89 22.93 -47.24 -6.94
N VAL A 90 22.90 -45.92 -6.81
CA VAL A 90 21.78 -45.20 -6.20
C VAL A 90 20.78 -44.90 -7.33
N GLU A 91 19.54 -45.34 -7.18
CA GLU A 91 18.41 -45.04 -8.10
C GLU A 91 17.65 -43.79 -7.66
#